data_AF-A0A7S0YI98-F1
#
_entry.id   AF-A0A7S0YI98-F1
#
_cell.length_a   1.000
_cell.length_b   1.000
_cell.length_c   1.000
_cell.angle_alpha   90.00
_cell.angle_beta   90.00
_cell.angle_gamma   90.00
#
_symmetry.space_group_name_H-M   'P 1'
#
loop_
_entity.id
_entity.type
_entity.pdbx_description
1 polymer ?
#
loop_
_entity_poly.entity_id
_entity_poly.type
_entity_poly.pdbx_seq_one_letter_code
_entity_poly.pdbx_strand_id
1 'polypeptide(L)'
;KNAKNSVNVQSLTFGGIELLDWTDSGVPNALPAILDTGTTCLIIPDTTLGGRVASKPYTKFQQIMTKGMSFYITIDGHLFEIPYRYWWQSAQDAPCVQRTPPSYAGLLLGDVVFQSLVVEFDLTKPHRPMIGIAPRNPIYDPAPPGGGDRLRRVAV
;
A
#
# COMPACT_ATOMS: atom_id res chain seq x y z
N LYS A 1 18.53 8.48 -3.62
CA LYS A 1 17.69 9.56 -3.04
C LYS A 1 16.26 9.06 -3.06
N ASN A 2 15.71 8.67 -1.91
CA ASN A 2 14.32 8.28 -1.82
C ASN A 2 13.44 9.49 -2.12
N ALA A 3 12.37 9.29 -2.88
CA ALA A 3 11.35 10.32 -3.07
C ALA A 3 10.80 10.70 -1.69
N LYS A 4 10.42 11.97 -1.49
CA LYS A 4 10.10 12.53 -0.16
C LYS A 4 9.00 11.78 0.62
N ASN A 5 8.23 10.90 -0.03
CA ASN A 5 7.11 10.13 0.55
C ASN A 5 7.19 8.61 0.25
N SER A 6 8.39 8.04 0.14
CA SER A 6 8.54 6.60 -0.15
C SER A 6 8.88 5.76 1.09
N VAL A 7 8.23 4.61 1.23
CA VAL A 7 8.52 3.57 2.21
C VAL A 7 9.08 2.32 1.54
N ASN A 8 9.74 1.44 2.30
CA ASN A 8 10.24 0.17 1.78
C ASN A 8 9.24 -0.95 2.04
N VAL A 9 8.80 -1.61 0.98
CA VAL A 9 7.92 -2.77 1.04
C VAL A 9 8.73 -4.04 0.87
N GLN A 10 8.73 -4.91 1.88
CA GLN A 10 9.46 -6.18 1.86
C GLN A 10 8.63 -7.34 1.31
N SER A 11 7.31 -7.29 1.45
CA SER A 11 6.40 -8.36 1.03
C SER A 11 5.04 -7.77 0.65
N LEU A 12 4.40 -8.38 -0.35
CA LEU A 12 3.01 -8.13 -0.69
C LEU A 12 2.36 -9.48 -1.00
N THR A 13 1.52 -9.95 -0.09
CA THR A 13 0.78 -11.21 -0.28
C THR A 13 -0.68 -10.96 -0.60
N PHE A 14 -1.30 -11.89 -1.31
CA PHE A 14 -2.73 -11.94 -1.54
C PHE A 14 -3.26 -13.32 -1.15
N GLY A 15 -4.18 -13.39 -0.20
CA GLY A 15 -4.71 -14.68 0.28
C GLY A 15 -3.63 -15.63 0.80
N GLY A 16 -2.51 -15.11 1.32
CA GLY A 16 -1.35 -15.88 1.78
C GLY A 16 -0.32 -16.25 0.70
N ILE A 17 -0.57 -15.90 -0.57
CA ILE A 17 0.38 -16.13 -1.67
C ILE A 17 1.23 -14.88 -1.91
N GLU A 18 2.56 -15.02 -1.87
CA GLU A 18 3.49 -13.91 -2.10
C GLU A 18 3.49 -13.44 -3.56
N LEU A 19 3.32 -12.13 -3.77
CA LEU A 19 3.37 -11.48 -5.08
C LEU A 19 4.76 -10.92 -5.37
N LEU A 20 5.51 -10.48 -4.36
CA LEU A 20 6.90 -10.07 -4.46
C LEU A 20 7.81 -11.28 -4.20
N ASP A 21 7.71 -12.26 -5.08
CA ASP A 21 8.38 -13.56 -4.99
C ASP A 21 9.89 -13.41 -5.27
N TRP A 22 10.65 -12.95 -4.27
CA TRP A 22 12.06 -12.58 -4.41
C TRP A 22 12.94 -13.78 -4.81
N THR A 23 13.81 -13.58 -5.80
CA THR A 23 14.66 -14.66 -6.35
C THR A 23 15.88 -14.97 -5.48
N ASP A 24 16.42 -13.98 -4.77
CA ASP A 24 17.55 -14.14 -3.86
C ASP A 24 17.14 -13.82 -2.44
N SER A 25 16.88 -14.85 -1.63
CA SER A 25 16.52 -14.73 -0.22
C SER A 25 17.71 -14.42 0.70
N GLY A 26 18.94 -14.44 0.18
CA GLY A 26 20.17 -14.18 0.93
C GLY A 26 20.46 -12.69 1.13
N VAL A 27 19.73 -11.80 0.46
CA VAL A 27 19.89 -10.34 0.59
C VAL A 27 18.60 -9.68 1.09
N PRO A 28 18.69 -8.57 1.85
CA PRO A 28 17.52 -7.79 2.20
C PRO A 28 16.81 -7.28 0.95
N ASN A 29 15.61 -7.79 0.69
CA ASN A 29 14.80 -7.34 -0.43
C ASN A 29 13.75 -6.35 0.01
N ALA A 30 13.65 -5.26 -0.74
CA ALA A 30 12.54 -4.34 -0.67
C ALA A 30 12.31 -3.68 -2.02
N LEU A 31 11.08 -3.21 -2.21
CA LEU A 31 10.70 -2.32 -3.28
C LEU A 31 10.26 -0.96 -2.73
N PRO A 32 10.71 0.17 -3.31
CA PRO A 32 10.18 1.46 -2.92
C PRO A 32 8.69 1.53 -3.28
N ALA A 33 7.90 2.00 -2.34
CA ALA A 33 6.48 2.28 -2.50
C ALA A 33 6.22 3.75 -2.20
N ILE A 34 5.53 4.44 -3.09
CA ILE A 34 5.15 5.84 -2.89
C ILE A 34 3.75 5.86 -2.30
N LEU A 35 3.59 6.58 -1.20
CA LEU A 35 2.29 6.93 -0.62
C LEU A 35 1.71 8.08 -1.44
N ASP A 36 0.62 7.81 -2.17
CA ASP A 36 0.05 8.76 -3.14
C ASP A 36 -1.46 8.87 -2.99
N THR A 37 -1.91 9.94 -2.32
CA THR A 37 -3.33 10.24 -2.14
C THR A 37 -4.03 10.66 -3.43
N GLY A 38 -3.28 10.99 -4.50
CA GLY A 38 -3.84 11.27 -5.82
C GLY A 38 -4.21 10.00 -6.60
N THR A 39 -3.76 8.84 -6.14
CA THR A 39 -4.04 7.54 -6.74
C THR A 39 -5.12 6.83 -5.94
N THR A 40 -6.20 6.39 -6.59
CA THR A 40 -7.29 5.68 -5.89
C THR A 40 -6.94 4.22 -5.58
N CYS A 41 -6.33 3.50 -6.53
CA CYS A 41 -6.13 2.07 -6.47
C CYS A 41 -4.75 1.65 -5.97
N LEU A 42 -4.59 0.39 -5.59
CA LEU A 42 -3.26 -0.18 -5.35
C LEU A 42 -2.58 -0.41 -6.71
N ILE A 43 -1.40 0.19 -6.94
CA ILE A 43 -0.66 0.00 -8.20
C ILE A 43 0.57 -0.84 -7.94
N ILE A 44 0.65 -2.00 -8.60
CA ILE A 44 1.71 -3.00 -8.40
C ILE A 44 2.48 -3.30 -9.69
N PRO A 45 3.78 -3.64 -9.63
CA PRO A 45 4.56 -3.92 -10.82
C PRO A 45 4.03 -5.09 -11.64
N ASP A 46 4.17 -4.99 -12.96
CA ASP A 46 3.90 -6.10 -13.90
C ASP A 46 5.16 -6.50 -14.70
N THR A 47 6.30 -6.46 -14.03
CA THR A 47 7.60 -6.87 -14.56
C THR A 47 8.30 -7.79 -13.55
N THR A 48 9.35 -8.48 -13.98
CA THR A 48 10.21 -9.27 -13.08
C THR A 48 11.20 -8.40 -12.30
N LEU A 49 11.07 -7.07 -12.37
CA LEU A 49 11.97 -6.11 -11.70
C LEU A 49 13.44 -6.36 -12.03
N GLY A 50 13.74 -6.71 -13.28
CA GLY A 50 15.09 -7.08 -13.72
C GLY A 50 15.56 -8.43 -13.21
N GLY A 51 14.65 -9.36 -12.90
CA GLY A 51 14.96 -10.69 -12.35
C GLY A 51 15.02 -10.75 -10.83
N ARG A 52 14.71 -9.65 -10.13
CA ARG A 52 14.64 -9.62 -8.66
C ARG A 52 13.46 -10.40 -8.10
N VAL A 53 12.39 -10.54 -8.89
CA VAL A 53 11.22 -11.38 -8.55
C VAL A 53 11.00 -12.43 -9.62
N ALA A 54 10.58 -13.63 -9.20
CA ALA A 54 10.46 -14.81 -10.04
C ALA A 54 9.34 -14.71 -11.08
N SER A 55 8.34 -13.87 -10.81
CA SER A 55 7.17 -13.68 -11.66
C SER A 55 6.69 -12.23 -11.62
N LYS A 56 5.83 -11.85 -12.56
CA LYS A 56 5.26 -10.50 -12.64
C LYS A 56 4.15 -10.36 -11.58
N PRO A 57 4.29 -9.47 -10.58
CA PRO A 57 3.35 -9.41 -9.45
C PRO A 57 1.90 -9.17 -9.85
N TYR A 58 1.64 -8.22 -10.75
CA TYR A 58 0.28 -7.93 -11.23
C TYR A 58 -0.33 -9.12 -11.99
N THR A 59 0.38 -9.68 -12.97
CA THR A 59 -0.07 -10.88 -13.69
C THR A 59 -0.36 -12.04 -12.72
N LYS A 60 0.51 -12.28 -11.73
CA LYS A 60 0.30 -13.31 -10.70
C LYS A 60 -0.97 -13.06 -9.90
N PHE A 61 -1.18 -11.82 -9.44
CA PHE A 61 -2.42 -11.41 -8.78
C PHE A 61 -3.65 -11.72 -9.63
N GLN A 62 -3.67 -11.35 -10.91
CA GLN A 62 -4.82 -11.60 -11.79
C GLN A 62 -5.17 -13.08 -11.91
N GLN A 63 -4.20 -13.99 -11.78
CA GLN A 63 -4.41 -15.44 -11.86
C GLN A 63 -4.99 -16.05 -10.57
N ILE A 64 -4.70 -15.46 -9.42
CA ILE A 64 -5.09 -15.99 -8.10
C ILE A 64 -6.20 -15.19 -7.43
N MET A 65 -6.56 -14.03 -7.99
CA MET A 65 -7.52 -13.10 -7.40
C MET A 65 -8.85 -13.81 -7.12
N THR A 66 -9.24 -13.78 -5.85
CA THR A 66 -10.46 -14.39 -5.35
C THR A 66 -11.19 -13.39 -4.47
N LYS A 67 -12.49 -13.19 -4.70
CA LYS A 67 -13.32 -12.28 -3.88
C LYS A 67 -13.31 -12.72 -2.41
N GLY A 68 -13.35 -11.76 -1.49
CA GLY A 68 -13.34 -11.99 -0.05
C GLY A 68 -11.95 -12.11 0.59
N MET A 69 -10.87 -12.20 -0.21
CA MET A 69 -9.50 -12.26 0.32
C MET A 69 -8.92 -10.86 0.56
N SER A 70 -7.96 -10.76 1.47
CA SER A 70 -7.21 -9.53 1.75
C SER A 70 -5.84 -9.56 1.09
N PHE A 71 -5.31 -8.36 0.83
CA PHE A 71 -3.86 -8.21 0.67
C PHE A 71 -3.23 -8.03 2.05
N TYR A 72 -1.97 -8.46 2.17
CA TYR A 72 -1.12 -8.11 3.30
C TYR A 72 0.19 -7.54 2.80
N ILE A 73 0.62 -6.43 3.37
CA ILE A 73 1.83 -5.71 2.96
C ILE A 73 2.76 -5.59 4.16
N THR A 74 4.03 -5.94 3.97
CA THR A 74 5.06 -5.70 4.98
C THR A 74 5.80 -4.42 4.63
N ILE A 75 5.70 -3.41 5.48
CA ILE A 75 6.36 -2.11 5.33
C ILE A 75 7.29 -1.90 6.51
N ASP A 76 8.57 -1.66 6.23
CA ASP A 76 9.63 -1.50 7.23
C ASP A 76 9.59 -2.56 8.36
N GLY A 77 9.27 -3.80 8.00
CA GLY A 77 9.20 -4.95 8.93
C GLY A 77 7.87 -5.13 9.66
N HIS A 78 6.87 -4.26 9.43
CA HIS A 78 5.54 -4.35 10.03
C HIS A 78 4.52 -4.84 9.01
N LEU A 79 3.72 -5.85 9.39
CA LEU A 79 2.66 -6.42 8.56
C LEU A 79 1.36 -5.62 8.72
N PHE A 80 0.78 -5.23 7.60
CA PHE A 80 -0.49 -4.52 7.51
C PHE A 80 -1.46 -5.25 6.61
N GLU A 81 -2.75 -5.26 6.96
CA GLU A 81 -3.82 -5.81 6.12
C GLU A 81 -4.45 -4.69 5.27
N ILE A 82 -4.74 -4.99 4.01
CA ILE A 82 -5.65 -4.21 3.16
C ILE A 82 -6.89 -5.09 2.89
N PRO A 83 -7.96 -4.90 3.67
CA PRO A 83 -9.18 -5.70 3.59
C PRO A 83 -9.86 -5.73 2.22
N TYR A 84 -10.53 -6.84 1.90
CA TYR A 84 -11.36 -7.03 0.69
C TYR A 84 -12.20 -5.82 0.31
N ARG A 85 -12.93 -5.27 1.29
CA ARG A 85 -13.86 -4.16 1.09
C ARG A 85 -13.23 -2.88 0.53
N TYR A 86 -11.91 -2.71 0.66
CA TYR A 86 -11.21 -1.51 0.21
C TYR A 86 -10.62 -1.69 -1.19
N TRP A 87 -10.07 -2.86 -1.50
CA TRP A 87 -9.50 -3.10 -2.82
C TRP A 87 -10.53 -3.64 -3.83
N TRP A 88 -11.69 -4.13 -3.39
CA TRP A 88 -12.79 -4.52 -4.27
C TRP A 88 -13.84 -3.41 -4.41
N GLN A 89 -14.14 -3.00 -5.64
CA GLN A 89 -15.15 -1.99 -5.92
C GLN A 89 -16.49 -2.65 -6.18
N SER A 90 -17.30 -2.83 -5.14
CA SER A 90 -18.59 -3.53 -5.22
C SER A 90 -19.55 -2.93 -6.26
N ALA A 91 -19.50 -1.61 -6.50
CA ALA A 91 -20.36 -0.95 -7.47
C ALA A 91 -19.99 -1.26 -8.93
N GLN A 92 -18.71 -1.56 -9.20
CA GLN A 92 -18.21 -1.90 -10.55
C GLN A 92 -17.98 -3.41 -10.72
N ASP A 93 -18.15 -4.19 -9.65
CA ASP A 93 -17.76 -5.59 -9.54
C ASP A 93 -16.34 -5.86 -10.08
N ALA A 94 -15.39 -4.98 -9.73
CA ALA A 94 -14.03 -5.00 -10.25
C ALA A 94 -12.99 -4.71 -9.15
N PRO A 95 -11.74 -5.22 -9.29
CA PRO A 95 -10.66 -4.87 -8.39
C PRO A 95 -10.16 -3.43 -8.63
N CYS A 96 -9.95 -2.67 -7.57
CA CYS A 96 -9.17 -1.43 -7.56
C CYS A 96 -7.68 -1.76 -7.39
N VAL A 97 -7.15 -2.54 -8.31
CA VAL A 97 -5.72 -2.90 -8.40
C VAL A 97 -5.29 -2.70 -9.84
N GLN A 98 -4.19 -1.99 -10.06
CA GLN A 98 -3.71 -1.63 -11.39
C GLN A 98 -2.23 -2.00 -11.55
N ARG A 99 -1.80 -2.19 -12.79
CA ARG A 99 -0.38 -2.37 -13.12
C ARG A 99 0.34 -1.04 -13.16
N THR A 100 1.62 -1.02 -12.79
CA THR A 100 2.46 0.16 -13.03
C THR A 100 2.63 0.44 -14.53
N PRO A 101 2.88 1.71 -14.91
CA PRO A 101 3.37 1.99 -16.26
C PRO A 101 4.76 1.36 -16.45
N PRO A 102 5.17 1.02 -17.69
CA PRO A 102 6.45 0.35 -17.95
C PRO A 102 7.69 1.10 -17.43
N SER A 103 7.59 2.42 -17.30
CA SER A 103 8.67 3.30 -16.81
C SER A 103 8.81 3.32 -15.28
N TYR A 104 7.89 2.70 -14.54
CA TYR A 104 7.90 2.70 -13.08
C TYR A 104 7.91 1.28 -12.53
N ALA A 105 8.94 0.99 -11.72
CA ALA A 105 9.20 -0.32 -11.16
C ALA A 105 8.91 -0.42 -9.65
N GLY A 106 8.25 0.58 -9.04
CA GLY A 106 7.89 0.57 -7.62
C GLY A 106 6.42 0.22 -7.37
N LEU A 107 5.95 0.37 -6.13
CA LEU A 107 4.50 0.36 -5.83
C LEU A 107 3.97 1.79 -5.71
N LEU A 108 2.68 1.99 -5.99
CA LEU A 108 1.94 3.18 -5.54
C LEU A 108 0.85 2.73 -4.58
N LEU A 109 0.91 3.24 -3.36
CA LEU A 109 -0.04 2.97 -2.28
C LEU A 109 -1.09 4.07 -2.32
N GLY A 110 -2.19 3.78 -3.00
CA GLY A 110 -3.32 4.68 -3.17
C GLY A 110 -4.34 4.65 -2.04
N ASP A 111 -5.49 5.24 -2.30
CA ASP A 111 -6.60 5.43 -1.35
C ASP A 111 -7.05 4.14 -0.67
N VAL A 112 -7.07 3.01 -1.39
CA VAL A 112 -7.39 1.69 -0.82
C VAL A 112 -6.51 1.31 0.38
N VAL A 113 -5.26 1.80 0.43
CA VAL A 113 -4.35 1.59 1.56
C VAL A 113 -4.68 2.55 2.70
N PHE A 114 -4.87 3.84 2.40
CA PHE A 114 -5.20 4.88 3.37
C PHE A 114 -6.56 4.66 4.05
N GLN A 115 -7.48 3.94 3.42
CA GLN A 115 -8.73 3.57 4.08
C GLN A 115 -8.53 2.55 5.21
N SER A 116 -7.45 1.77 5.18
CA SER A 116 -7.10 0.79 6.21
C SER A 116 -6.04 1.27 7.21
N LEU A 117 -5.23 2.27 6.84
CA LEU A 117 -4.07 2.72 7.61
C LEU A 117 -4.11 4.23 7.89
N VAL A 118 -3.61 4.63 9.04
CA VAL A 118 -3.25 6.02 9.35
C VAL A 118 -1.79 6.22 8.98
N VAL A 119 -1.52 7.29 8.24
CA VAL A 119 -0.18 7.66 7.79
C VAL A 119 0.14 9.06 8.30
N GLU A 120 1.23 9.19 9.04
CA GLU A 120 1.73 10.45 9.56
C GLU A 120 3.04 10.80 8.85
N PHE A 121 3.12 12.02 8.33
CA PHE A 121 4.36 12.57 7.77
C PHE A 121 4.96 13.54 8.81
N ASP A 122 5.94 13.07 9.57
CA ASP A 122 6.68 13.92 10.50
C ASP A 122 7.80 14.66 9.76
N LEU A 123 7.55 15.95 9.52
CA LEU A 123 8.47 16.87 8.86
C LEU A 123 9.17 17.81 9.86
N THR A 124 9.04 17.59 11.18
CA THR A 124 9.66 18.42 12.22
C THR A 124 11.19 18.44 12.12
N LYS A 125 11.78 17.41 11.50
CA LYS A 125 13.21 17.31 11.17
C LYS A 125 13.40 17.33 9.65
N PRO A 126 13.59 18.50 9.01
CA PRO A 126 13.60 18.63 7.54
C PRO A 126 14.64 17.77 6.81
N HIS A 127 15.75 17.42 7.47
CA HIS A 127 16.81 16.59 6.92
C HIS A 127 16.64 15.08 7.22
N ARG A 128 15.64 14.73 8.02
CA ARG A 128 15.29 13.35 8.41
C ARG A 128 13.77 13.24 8.52
N PRO A 129 13.02 13.45 7.42
CA PRO A 129 11.59 13.24 7.44
C PRO A 129 11.29 11.80 7.84
N MET A 130 10.26 11.60 8.65
CA MET A 130 9.81 10.28 9.10
C MET A 130 8.39 10.05 8.64
N ILE A 131 8.07 8.78 8.38
CA ILE A 131 6.72 8.34 8.04
C ILE A 131 6.29 7.34 9.10
N GLY A 132 5.25 7.69 9.86
CA GLY A 132 4.57 6.79 10.77
C GLY A 132 3.43 6.09 10.04
N ILE A 133 3.29 4.78 10.22
CA ILE A 133 2.18 3.99 9.66
C ILE A 133 1.61 3.12 10.77
N ALA A 134 0.29 3.17 10.94
CA ALA A 134 -0.43 2.34 11.90
C ALA A 134 -1.77 1.89 11.32
N PRO A 135 -2.35 0.77 11.77
CA PRO A 135 -3.72 0.42 11.43
C PRO A 135 -4.69 1.52 11.85
N ARG A 136 -5.68 1.83 10.99
CA ARG A 136 -6.76 2.74 11.36
C ARG A 136 -7.66 2.09 12.39
N ASN A 137 -8.06 2.85 13.41
CA ASN A 137 -9.09 2.39 14.33
C ASN A 137 -10.39 2.09 13.54
N PRO A 138 -10.93 0.86 13.60
CA PRO A 138 -12.11 0.48 12.83
C PRO A 138 -13.38 1.23 13.25
N ILE A 139 -13.41 1.82 14.44
CA ILE A 139 -14.53 2.61 14.98
C ILE A 139 -14.43 4.08 14.53
N TYR A 140 -13.28 4.50 13.97
CA TYR A 140 -13.12 5.86 13.47
C TYR A 140 -13.97 6.05 12.21
N ASP A 141 -14.95 6.95 12.30
CA ASP A 141 -15.79 7.39 11.19
C ASP A 141 -15.24 8.70 10.62
N PRO A 142 -14.73 8.73 9.38
CA PRO A 142 -14.21 9.94 8.77
C PRO A 142 -15.31 10.99 8.66
N ALA A 143 -14.97 12.25 8.94
CA ALA A 143 -15.90 13.35 8.65
C ALA A 143 -16.24 13.34 7.14
N PRO A 144 -17.53 13.54 6.77
CA PRO A 144 -17.90 13.62 5.36
C PRO A 144 -17.18 14.78 4.67
N PRO A 145 -16.89 14.69 3.36
CA PRO A 145 -16.25 15.78 2.61
C PRO A 145 -17.02 17.09 2.77
N GLY A 146 -16.34 18.16 3.21
CA GLY A 146 -16.96 19.46 3.50
C GLY A 146 -17.67 19.55 4.86
N GLY A 147 -17.72 18.46 5.63
CA GLY A 147 -18.08 18.47 7.04
C GLY A 147 -16.90 18.97 7.86
N GLY A 148 -17.07 20.11 8.53
CA GLY A 148 -16.04 20.65 9.41
C GLY A 148 -15.75 19.68 10.54
N ASP A 149 -14.53 19.16 10.60
CA ASP A 149 -14.06 18.39 11.74
C ASP A 149 -13.87 19.37 12.90
N ARG A 150 -14.85 19.44 13.82
CA ARG A 150 -14.65 20.15 15.08
C ARG A 150 -13.67 19.28 15.88
N LEU A 151 -12.37 19.52 15.69
CA LEU A 151 -11.34 19.14 16.64
C LEU A 151 -11.77 19.70 18.00
N ARG A 152 -12.45 18.88 18.80
CA ARG A 152 -12.69 19.19 20.20
C ARG A 152 -11.32 19.12 20.85
N ARG A 153 -10.72 20.30 21.08
CA ARG A 153 -9.62 20.43 22.03
C ARG A 153 -10.10 19.85 23.34
N VAL A 154 -9.64 18.65 23.68
CA VAL A 154 -9.65 18.19 25.06
C VAL A 154 -8.58 19.04 25.74
N ALA A 155 -9.02 19.97 26.57
CA ALA A 155 -8.12 20.73 27.42
C ALA A 155 -7.41 19.73 28.36
N VAL A 156 -6.08 19.81 28.39
CA VAL A 156 -5.25 19.23 29.45
C VAL A 156 -5.24 20.21 30.61
#